data_AF-A0A060VN56-F1
#
_entry.id   AF-A0A060VN56-F1
#
_cell.length_a   1.000
_cell.length_b   1.000
_cell.length_c   1.000
_cell.angle_alpha   90.00
_cell.angle_beta   90.00
_cell.angle_gamma   90.00
#
_symmetry.space_group_name_H-M   'P 1'
#
loop_
_entity.id
_entity.type
_entity.pdbx_description
1 polymer ?
#
loop_
_entity_poly.entity_id
_entity_poly.type
_entity_poly.pdbx_seq_one_letter_code
_entity_poly.pdbx_strand_id
1 'polypeptide(L)' 'MPKQVIIPPGTTAPIAPFVPGTLADGVVYVSGTLPFDKQNNVVHIGDPKAQTPTCWRPSGALSKRRAGVWRM' A
#
# COMPACT_ATOMS: atom_id res chain seq x y z
N MET A 1 -3.64 -22.54 5.74
CA MET A 1 -2.25 -22.04 5.90
C MET A 1 -2.29 -20.70 6.61
N PRO A 2 -1.30 -20.33 7.44
CA PRO A 2 -1.24 -18.99 8.02
C PRO A 2 -1.05 -17.95 6.91
N LYS A 3 -1.79 -16.84 7.02
CA LYS A 3 -1.71 -15.72 6.08
C LYS A 3 -0.31 -15.08 6.12
N GLN A 4 0.28 -14.78 4.96
CA GLN A 4 1.60 -14.15 4.87
C GLN A 4 1.44 -12.62 4.83
N VAL A 5 2.15 -11.91 5.69
CA VAL A 5 2.14 -10.44 5.72
C VAL A 5 3.06 -9.88 4.63
N ILE A 6 2.61 -8.82 3.94
CA ILE A 6 3.40 -8.08 2.95
C ILE A 6 3.61 -6.64 3.44
N ILE A 7 4.87 -6.28 3.70
CA ILE A 7 5.29 -4.92 4.05
C ILE A 7 6.29 -4.45 2.99
N PRO A 8 5.90 -3.54 2.08
CA PRO A 8 6.83 -2.94 1.13
C PRO A 8 7.94 -2.14 1.83
N PRO A 9 9.16 -2.10 1.26
CA PRO A 9 10.21 -1.19 1.73
C PRO A 9 9.71 0.27 1.71
N GLY A 10 10.04 1.03 2.74
CA GLY A 10 9.63 2.43 2.87
C GLY A 10 8.19 2.66 3.36
N THR A 11 7.47 1.60 3.73
CA THR A 11 6.18 1.72 4.44
C THR A 11 6.42 2.39 5.81
N THR A 12 5.70 3.47 6.09
CA THR A 12 5.73 4.17 7.38
C THR A 12 4.81 3.53 8.41
N ALA A 13 4.91 3.94 9.67
CA ALA A 13 4.06 3.44 10.73
C ALA A 13 2.56 3.73 10.42
N PRO A 14 1.70 2.71 10.39
CA PRO A 14 0.29 2.90 10.09
C PRO A 14 -0.44 3.64 11.21
N ILE A 15 -1.53 4.34 10.86
CA ILE A 15 -2.38 5.09 11.80
C ILE A 15 -3.16 4.21 12.78
N ALA A 16 -3.18 2.90 12.53
CA ALA A 16 -3.95 1.90 13.28
C ALA A 16 -3.24 0.54 13.16
N PRO A 17 -3.57 -0.46 13.99
CA PRO A 17 -2.92 -1.77 13.97
C PRO A 17 -3.37 -2.61 12.76
N PHE A 18 -2.83 -2.31 11.57
CA PHE A 18 -3.04 -3.07 10.34
C PHE A 18 -1.73 -3.21 9.55
N VAL A 19 -1.74 -4.08 8.53
CA VAL A 19 -0.61 -4.29 7.61
C VAL A 19 -1.00 -3.87 6.19
N PRO A 20 -0.09 -3.34 5.35
CA PRO A 20 -0.44 -2.84 4.02
C PRO A 20 -1.05 -3.89 3.09
N GLY A 21 -0.61 -5.14 3.24
CA GLY A 21 -1.23 -6.24 2.53
C GLY A 21 -0.97 -7.60 3.17
N THR A 22 -1.81 -8.55 2.78
CA THR A 22 -1.72 -9.95 3.21
C THR A 22 -1.93 -10.87 2.01
N LEU A 23 -1.12 -11.93 1.90
CA LEU A 23 -1.29 -13.00 0.93
C LEU A 23 -1.88 -14.23 1.62
N ALA A 24 -2.99 -14.74 1.08
CA ALA A 24 -3.59 -16.01 1.48
C ALA A 24 -4.19 -16.68 0.24
N ASP A 25 -3.95 -17.98 0.08
CA ASP A 25 -4.54 -18.80 -0.99
C ASP A 25 -4.34 -18.20 -2.40
N GLY A 26 -3.16 -17.60 -2.63
CA GLY A 26 -2.82 -16.96 -3.90
C GLY A 26 -3.47 -15.58 -4.13
N VAL A 27 -4.30 -15.09 -3.21
CA VAL A 27 -4.98 -13.78 -3.29
C VAL A 27 -4.26 -12.76 -2.41
N VAL A 28 -3.98 -11.58 -2.96
CA VAL A 28 -3.42 -10.44 -2.23
C VAL A 28 -4.56 -9.52 -1.79
N TYR A 29 -4.72 -9.39 -0.48
CA TYR A 29 -5.62 -8.44 0.15
C TYR A 29 -4.83 -7.18 0.45
N VAL A 30 -5.24 -6.06 -0.15
CA VAL A 30 -4.59 -4.76 -0.01
C VAL A 30 -5.44 -3.88 0.91
N SER A 31 -4.82 -3.29 1.93
CA SER A 31 -5.49 -2.32 2.78
C SER A 31 -5.79 -1.02 2.02
N GLY A 32 -6.84 -0.32 2.47
CA GLY A 32 -7.15 1.01 1.94
C GLY A 32 -5.93 1.93 2.01
N THR A 33 -5.54 2.48 0.86
CA THR A 33 -4.41 3.41 0.76
C THR A 33 -4.96 4.83 0.63
N LEU A 34 -4.56 5.69 1.57
CA LEU A 34 -4.97 7.10 1.63
C LEU A 34 -3.83 8.01 1.15
N PRO A 35 -4.12 9.24 0.72
CA PRO A 35 -3.11 10.18 0.26
C PRO A 35 -2.39 10.79 1.46
N PHE A 36 -1.51 10.02 2.09
CA PHE A 36 -0.73 10.43 3.25
C PHE A 36 0.73 10.76 2.91
N ASP A 37 1.30 11.69 3.65
CA ASP A 37 2.74 11.89 3.75
C ASP A 37 3.38 10.89 4.75
N LYS A 38 4.68 11.06 5.05
CA LYS A 38 5.40 10.18 5.98
C LYS A 38 4.95 10.31 7.44
N GLN A 39 4.23 11.38 7.76
CA GLN A 39 3.74 11.74 9.09
C GLN A 39 2.24 11.47 9.24
N ASN A 40 1.62 10.79 8.26
CA ASN A 40 0.19 10.49 8.22
C ASN A 40 -0.72 11.74 8.07
N ASN A 41 -0.22 12.84 7.50
CA ASN A 41 -1.06 13.98 7.15
C ASN A 41 -1.66 13.79 5.75
N VAL A 42 -2.90 14.25 5.56
CA VAL A 42 -3.56 14.26 4.25
C VAL A 42 -2.87 15.27 3.33
N VAL A 43 -2.45 14.82 2.14
CA VAL A 43 -1.89 15.67 1.11
C VAL A 43 -2.94 16.05 0.05
N HIS A 44 -2.68 17.14 -0.69
CA HIS A 44 -3.52 17.61 -1.79
C HIS A 44 -4.97 17.90 -1.39
N ILE A 45 -5.17 18.60 -0.26
CA ILE A 45 -6.50 18.95 0.25
C ILE A 45 -7.28 19.74 -0.80
N GLY A 46 -8.48 19.27 -1.14
CA GLY A 46 -9.34 19.88 -2.14
C GLY A 46 -9.05 19.47 -3.60
N ASP A 47 -8.00 18.68 -3.86
CA ASP A 47 -7.66 18.20 -5.20
C ASP A 47 -7.72 16.66 -5.29
N PRO A 48 -8.88 16.08 -5.64
CA PRO A 48 -9.02 14.63 -5.76
C PRO A 48 -8.18 14.05 -6.92
N LYS A 49 -7.86 14.85 -7.94
CA LYS A 49 -7.02 14.40 -9.08
C LYS A 49 -5.58 14.22 -8.63
N ALA A 50 -5.07 15.08 -7.76
CA ALA A 50 -3.73 14.92 -7.17
C ALA A 50 -3.69 13.85 -6.05
N GLN A 51 -4.80 13.58 -5.36
CA GLN A 51 -4.86 12.50 -4.37
C GLN A 51 -4.82 11.10 -5.00
N THR A 52 -5.50 10.92 -6.13
CA THR A 52 -5.67 9.59 -6.76
C THR A 52 -4.35 8.88 -7.09
N PRO A 53 -3.34 9.52 -7.71
CA PRO A 53 -2.04 8.90 -7.95
C PRO A 53 -1.28 8.51 -6.67
N THR A 54 -1.43 9.30 -5.60
CA THR A 54 -0.82 9.04 -4.30
C THR A 54 -1.39 7.78 -3.65
N CYS A 55 -2.70 7.54 -3.81
CA CYS A 55 -3.33 6.29 -3.36
C CYS A 55 -2.93 5.08 -4.23
N TRP A 56 -2.79 5.27 -5.54
CA TRP A 56 -2.56 4.15 -6.48
C TRP A 56 -1.13 3.59 -6.46
N ARG A 57 -0.11 4.46 -6.36
CA ARG A 57 1.31 4.05 -6.44
C ARG A 57 1.69 2.97 -5.41
N PRO A 58 1.33 3.07 -4.12
CA PRO A 58 1.64 2.05 -3.13
C PRO A 58 0.90 0.72 -3.38
N SER A 59 -0.38 0.78 -3.77
CA SER A 59 -1.16 -0.43 -4.09
C SER A 59 -0.62 -1.16 -5.32
N GLY A 60 -0.14 -0.42 -6.32
CA GLY A 60 0.55 -0.99 -7.49
C GLY A 60 1.85 -1.72 -7.13
N ALA A 61 2.60 -1.23 -6.15
CA ALA A 61 3.81 -1.90 -5.65
C ALA A 61 3.50 -3.24 -4.96
N LEU A 62 2.39 -3.30 -4.21
CA LEU A 62 1.91 -4.54 -3.57
C LEU A 62 1.51 -5.61 -4.59
N SER A 63 0.81 -5.22 -5.66
CA SER A 63 0.41 -6.13 -6.74
C SER A 63 1.62 -6.68 -7.53
N LYS A 64 2.60 -5.83 -7.86
CA LYS A 64 3.83 -6.24 -8.57
C LYS A 64 4.66 -7.25 -7.78
N ARG A 65 4.60 -7.22 -6.44
CA ARG A 65 5.32 -8.18 -5.57
C ARG A 65 4.85 -9.62 -5.74
N ARG A 66 3.58 -9.85 -6.12
CA ARG A 66 3.05 -11.18 -6.46
C ARG A 66 3.63 -11.71 -7.77
N ALA A 67 3.91 -10.82 -8.72
CA ALA A 67 4.30 -11.21 -10.08
C ALA A 67 5.79 -11.59 -10.22
N GLY A 68 6.60 -11.53 -9.14
CA GLY A 68 8.04 -11.76 -9.23
C GLY A 68 8.78 -10.74 -10.11
N VAL A 69 8.12 -9.64 -10.50
CA VAL A 69 8.65 -8.61 -11.38
C VAL A 69 9.46 -7.62 -10.56
N TRP A 70 10.70 -8.00 -10.23
CA TRP A 70 11.76 -7.05 -9.91
C TRP A 70 12.47 -6.68 -11.23
N ARG A 71 12.42 -5.41 -11.61
CA ARG A 71 13.57 -4.76 -12.28
C ARG A 71 14.15 -3.80 -11.25
N MET A 72 15.48 -3.86 -11.14
CA MET A 72 16.34 -3.03 -10.29
C MET A 72 16.07 -1.55 -10.46
#